data_AF-A0A2Z4L7G3-F1
#
_entry.id   AF-A0A2Z4L7G3-F1
#
_cell.length_a   1.000
_cell.length_b   1.000
_cell.length_c   1.000
_cell.angle_alpha   90.00
_cell.angle_beta   90.00
_cell.angle_gamma   90.00
#
_symmetry.space_group_name_H-M   'P 1'
#
loop_
_entity.id
_entity.type
_entity.pdbx_description
1 polymer ?
#
loop_
_entity_poly.entity_id
_entity_poly.type
_entity_poly.pdbx_seq_one_letter_code
_entity_poly.pdbx_strand_id
1 'polypeptide(L)'
;MYTHYILVFPLFIMYLAYFMYISYNDKLDKKSEKRKVIASMVVSILCYIPWIFTLIRQVSAINRTYIHTAKLSGDVLVNYLTCFVLQDTRQLLDLVFWKFLVFVLLILIIVAFITEIKNFKNHEAFAIFSGINIYIFTILLASFFVTFMFKGITVRYFVAVIAVLWLAIAILLSKIKNYKILLVALILILALGVHGINTTVKDINYHNQLGIEQKDVIVDINKPDNIVIYNGTYNTYHFLLNNTEEYSLRDYTGDNGPSYIVEEDLDAIMDDHPDMNVYLVSVLYNVKDNDVKINDNITATKLSQQGRTYIMKLNKKAPADENSTENTGENETI
;
A
#
# COMPACT_ATOMS: atom_id res chain seq x y z
N MET A 1 -10.60 -5.97 -4.93
CA MET A 1 -11.03 -6.60 -3.66
C MET A 1 -10.55 -8.05 -3.70
N TYR A 2 -9.33 -8.30 -3.23
CA TYR A 2 -8.62 -9.60 -3.29
C TYR A 2 -8.48 -10.28 -1.92
N THR A 3 -8.92 -9.59 -0.88
CA THR A 3 -8.56 -9.88 0.53
C THR A 3 -9.07 -11.23 0.99
N HIS A 4 -10.25 -11.65 0.55
CA HIS A 4 -10.86 -12.92 0.94
C HIS A 4 -10.17 -14.13 0.33
N TYR A 5 -9.58 -14.03 -0.88
CA TYR A 5 -8.85 -15.17 -1.46
C TYR A 5 -7.54 -15.46 -0.74
N ILE A 6 -6.91 -14.43 -0.16
CA ILE A 6 -5.69 -14.62 0.63
C ILE A 6 -5.99 -15.37 1.94
N LEU A 7 -7.23 -15.36 2.42
CA LEU A 7 -7.67 -16.16 3.59
C LEU A 7 -7.72 -17.67 3.31
N VAL A 8 -7.60 -18.11 2.05
CA VAL A 8 -7.47 -19.54 1.73
C VAL A 8 -6.13 -20.10 2.22
N PHE A 9 -5.05 -19.32 2.18
CA PHE A 9 -3.74 -19.76 2.68
C PHE A 9 -3.73 -20.05 4.19
N PRO A 10 -4.16 -19.14 5.09
CA PRO A 10 -4.21 -19.43 6.52
C PRO A 10 -5.18 -20.58 6.83
N LEU A 11 -6.29 -20.69 6.09
CA LEU A 11 -7.23 -21.81 6.22
C LEU A 11 -6.57 -23.15 5.88
N PHE A 12 -5.84 -23.22 4.76
CA PHE A 12 -5.08 -24.41 4.35
C PHE A 12 -4.03 -24.80 5.40
N ILE A 13 -3.25 -23.84 5.88
CA ILE A 13 -2.22 -24.08 6.90
C ILE A 13 -2.83 -24.53 8.22
N MET A 14 -3.95 -23.94 8.63
CA MET A 14 -4.69 -24.34 9.83
C MET A 14 -5.12 -25.81 9.75
N TYR A 15 -5.74 -26.21 8.63
CA TYR A 15 -6.14 -27.60 8.45
C TYR A 15 -4.95 -28.56 8.41
N LEU A 16 -3.84 -28.18 7.76
CA LEU A 16 -2.62 -28.97 7.76
C LEU A 16 -2.05 -29.14 9.18
N ALA A 17 -2.00 -28.05 9.95
CA ALA A 17 -1.57 -28.07 11.35
C ALA A 17 -2.46 -28.99 12.20
N TYR A 18 -3.78 -28.89 12.04
CA TYR A 18 -4.72 -29.73 12.78
C TYR A 18 -4.62 -31.21 12.37
N PHE A 19 -4.37 -31.50 11.08
CA PHE A 19 -4.12 -32.87 10.62
C PHE A 19 -2.84 -33.46 11.23
N MET A 20 -1.77 -32.67 11.33
CA MET A 20 -0.56 -33.07 12.06
C MET A 20 -0.86 -33.33 13.54
N TYR A 21 -1.62 -32.46 14.19
CA TYR A 21 -2.01 -32.62 15.59
C TYR A 21 -2.77 -33.93 15.84
N ILE A 22 -3.79 -34.25 15.03
CA ILE A 22 -4.51 -35.54 15.12
C ILE A 22 -3.56 -36.74 14.91
N SER A 23 -2.61 -36.62 13.98
CA SER A 23 -1.72 -37.72 13.62
C SER A 23 -0.75 -38.06 14.75
N TYR A 24 -0.19 -37.04 15.41
CA TYR A 24 0.79 -37.18 16.49
C TYR A 24 0.18 -37.29 17.90
N ASN A 25 -1.11 -36.96 18.07
CA ASN A 25 -1.78 -37.05 19.36
C ASN A 25 -2.58 -38.35 19.50
N ASP A 26 -1.98 -39.32 20.19
CA ASP A 26 -2.56 -40.65 20.39
C ASP A 26 -3.73 -40.69 21.37
N LYS A 27 -3.99 -39.58 22.09
CA LYS A 27 -5.13 -39.46 23.01
C LYS A 27 -6.46 -39.16 22.30
N LEU A 28 -6.41 -38.81 21.02
CA LEU A 28 -7.60 -38.44 20.25
C LEU A 28 -8.16 -39.65 19.49
N ASP A 29 -9.48 -39.71 19.37
CA ASP A 29 -10.12 -40.60 18.39
C ASP A 29 -9.86 -40.09 16.97
N LYS A 30 -8.80 -40.61 16.36
CA LYS A 30 -8.34 -40.23 15.01
C LYS A 30 -9.44 -40.39 13.96
N LYS A 31 -10.36 -41.35 14.11
CA LYS A 31 -11.42 -41.59 13.13
C LYS A 31 -12.51 -40.53 13.22
N SER A 32 -12.96 -40.23 14.44
CA SER A 32 -13.97 -39.18 14.67
C SER A 32 -13.44 -37.80 14.29
N GLU A 33 -12.24 -37.45 14.72
CA GLU A 33 -11.65 -36.13 14.44
C GLU A 33 -11.40 -35.91 12.94
N LYS A 34 -10.88 -36.91 12.21
CA LYS A 34 -10.72 -36.81 10.74
C LYS A 34 -12.04 -36.54 10.03
N ARG A 35 -13.15 -37.16 10.46
CA ARG A 35 -14.47 -36.91 9.87
C ARG A 35 -14.92 -35.46 10.07
N LYS A 36 -14.73 -34.91 11.27
CA LYS A 36 -15.04 -33.50 11.57
C LYS A 36 -14.22 -32.55 10.70
N VAL A 37 -12.93 -32.83 10.53
CA VAL A 37 -12.03 -32.04 9.68
C VAL A 37 -12.48 -32.06 8.23
N ILE A 38 -12.76 -33.24 7.67
CA ILE A 38 -13.22 -33.38 6.29
C ILE A 38 -14.56 -32.64 6.09
N ALA A 39 -15.51 -32.79 7.02
CA ALA A 39 -16.77 -32.06 6.97
C ALA A 39 -16.56 -30.54 6.98
N SER A 40 -15.68 -30.04 7.86
CA SER A 40 -15.33 -28.62 7.94
C SER A 40 -14.65 -28.10 6.65
N MET A 41 -13.75 -28.90 6.05
CA MET A 41 -13.13 -28.57 4.76
C MET A 41 -14.17 -28.46 3.65
N VAL A 42 -15.12 -29.41 3.56
CA VAL A 42 -16.18 -29.39 2.55
C VAL A 42 -17.05 -28.14 2.69
N VAL A 43 -17.50 -27.83 3.92
CA VAL A 43 -18.29 -26.61 4.18
C VAL A 43 -17.50 -25.36 3.78
N SER A 44 -16.22 -25.29 4.13
CA SER A 44 -15.38 -24.15 3.75
C SER A 44 -15.26 -24.00 2.23
N ILE A 45 -15.03 -25.09 1.50
CA ILE A 45 -14.97 -25.06 0.03
C ILE A 45 -16.30 -24.54 -0.55
N LEU A 46 -17.44 -25.06 -0.07
CA LEU A 46 -18.77 -24.63 -0.51
C LEU A 46 -18.97 -23.12 -0.31
N CYS A 47 -18.49 -22.54 0.80
CA CYS A 47 -18.56 -21.11 1.05
C CYS A 47 -17.73 -20.27 0.05
N TYR A 48 -16.66 -20.82 -0.52
CA TYR A 48 -15.81 -20.13 -1.51
C TYR A 48 -16.30 -20.30 -2.96
N ILE A 49 -17.12 -21.31 -3.27
CA ILE A 49 -17.62 -21.56 -4.65
C ILE A 49 -18.23 -20.32 -5.31
N PRO A 50 -19.14 -19.55 -4.67
CA PRO A 50 -19.76 -18.38 -5.30
C PRO A 50 -18.77 -17.32 -5.78
N TRP A 51 -17.58 -17.30 -5.17
CA TRP A 51 -16.56 -16.29 -5.41
C TRP A 51 -15.57 -16.68 -6.52
N ILE A 52 -15.54 -17.96 -6.96
CA ILE A 52 -14.60 -18.43 -7.98
C ILE A 52 -14.75 -17.65 -9.29
N PHE A 53 -15.97 -17.39 -9.76
CA PHE A 53 -16.20 -16.62 -10.97
C PHE A 53 -15.69 -15.19 -10.86
N THR A 54 -15.84 -14.57 -9.69
CA THR A 54 -15.32 -13.24 -9.42
C THR A 54 -13.79 -13.24 -9.43
N LEU A 55 -13.15 -14.27 -8.87
CA LEU A 55 -11.70 -14.44 -8.90
C LEU A 55 -11.18 -14.47 -10.33
N ILE A 56 -11.78 -15.32 -11.19
CA ILE A 56 -11.37 -15.46 -12.59
C ILE A 56 -11.45 -14.12 -13.32
N ARG A 57 -12.56 -13.38 -13.14
CA ARG A 57 -12.72 -12.06 -13.74
C ARG A 57 -11.65 -11.07 -13.27
N GLN A 58 -11.35 -11.06 -11.97
CA GLN A 58 -10.37 -10.17 -11.38
C GLN A 58 -8.93 -10.49 -11.80
N VAL A 59 -8.54 -11.77 -11.82
CA VAL A 59 -7.21 -12.21 -12.30
C VAL A 59 -7.01 -11.83 -13.76
N SER A 60 -8.04 -12.06 -14.60
CA SER A 60 -8.01 -11.68 -16.02
C SER A 60 -7.83 -10.17 -16.20
N ALA A 61 -8.54 -9.36 -15.40
CA ALA A 61 -8.41 -7.90 -15.42
C ALA A 61 -7.01 -7.43 -15.01
N ILE A 62 -6.43 -7.96 -13.91
CA ILE A 62 -5.08 -7.57 -13.45
C ILE A 62 -4.00 -7.87 -14.48
N ASN A 63 -4.06 -9.06 -15.09
CA ASN A 63 -3.05 -9.46 -16.07
C ASN A 63 -2.98 -8.45 -17.23
N ARG A 64 -4.10 -7.81 -17.56
CA ARG A 64 -4.23 -6.81 -18.63
C ARG A 64 -3.85 -5.37 -18.21
N THR A 65 -4.09 -4.95 -16.97
CA THR A 65 -4.07 -3.50 -16.62
C THR A 65 -3.04 -3.05 -15.57
N TYR A 66 -2.54 -3.93 -14.70
CA TYR A 66 -1.65 -3.48 -13.62
C TYR A 66 -0.17 -3.64 -14.00
N ILE A 67 0.65 -2.60 -13.79
CA ILE A 67 2.12 -2.63 -13.97
C ILE A 67 2.86 -2.50 -12.62
N HIS A 68 2.17 -2.18 -11.53
CA HIS A 68 2.81 -1.88 -10.26
C HIS A 68 3.19 -3.10 -9.43
N THR A 69 4.45 -3.51 -9.50
CA THR A 69 5.06 -4.48 -8.60
C THR A 69 5.50 -3.81 -7.30
N ALA A 70 4.62 -3.74 -6.30
CA ALA A 70 5.08 -3.60 -4.92
C ALA A 70 5.78 -4.91 -4.54
N LYS A 71 7.12 -4.95 -4.68
CA LYS A 71 7.93 -6.08 -4.24
C LYS A 71 7.82 -6.17 -2.72
N LEU A 72 7.48 -7.36 -2.22
CA LEU A 72 7.49 -7.62 -0.79
C LEU A 72 8.95 -7.59 -0.32
N SER A 73 9.36 -6.51 0.35
CA SER A 73 10.67 -6.45 1.00
C SER A 73 10.62 -7.13 2.37
N GLY A 74 11.78 -7.62 2.84
CA GLY A 74 11.90 -8.15 4.21
C GLY A 74 11.44 -7.14 5.28
N ASP A 75 11.62 -5.85 5.02
CA ASP A 75 11.14 -4.77 5.89
C ASP A 75 9.62 -4.81 6.07
N VAL A 76 8.85 -5.09 5.02
CA VAL A 76 7.37 -5.20 5.14
C VAL A 76 6.99 -6.34 6.10
N LEU A 77 7.77 -7.42 6.17
CA LEU A 77 7.47 -8.54 7.07
C LEU A 77 7.81 -8.24 8.53
N VAL A 78 8.96 -7.58 8.76
CA VAL A 78 9.41 -7.19 10.09
C VAL A 78 8.54 -6.06 10.63
N ASN A 79 8.12 -5.12 9.79
CA ASN A 79 7.26 -3.99 10.18
C ASN A 79 5.93 -4.45 10.77
N TYR A 80 5.36 -5.58 10.33
CA TYR A 80 4.05 -6.04 10.82
C TYR A 80 4.13 -6.95 12.04
N LEU A 81 5.23 -7.70 12.20
CA LEU A 81 5.56 -8.35 13.47
C LEU A 81 5.68 -7.31 14.61
N THR A 82 6.04 -6.08 14.24
CA THR A 82 6.36 -4.99 15.17
C THR A 82 5.29 -3.91 15.23
N CYS A 83 4.09 -4.17 14.70
CA CYS A 83 2.99 -3.18 14.68
C CYS A 83 3.42 -1.81 14.11
N PHE A 84 4.05 -1.80 12.93
CA PHE A 84 4.44 -0.60 12.18
C PHE A 84 5.54 0.27 12.79
N VAL A 85 6.18 -0.18 13.88
CA VAL A 85 7.25 0.57 14.58
C VAL A 85 8.40 0.99 13.66
N LEU A 86 8.72 0.16 12.67
CA LEU A 86 9.92 0.31 11.84
C LEU A 86 9.67 1.01 10.49
N GLN A 87 8.44 1.46 10.22
CA GLN A 87 8.07 1.88 8.87
C GLN A 87 8.58 3.29 8.51
N ASP A 88 8.92 4.15 9.47
CA ASP A 88 9.33 5.53 9.13
C ASP A 88 10.20 6.27 10.16
N THR A 89 11.09 5.55 10.86
CA THR A 89 12.05 6.22 11.75
C THR A 89 13.19 6.85 10.92
N ARG A 90 13.05 8.14 10.59
CA ARG A 90 14.06 8.91 9.82
C ARG A 90 15.41 9.06 10.54
N GLN A 91 15.42 8.94 11.87
CA GLN A 91 16.63 9.03 12.67
C GLN A 91 17.25 7.65 12.86
N LEU A 92 18.49 7.48 12.40
CA LEU A 92 19.19 6.20 12.39
C LEU A 92 19.37 5.60 13.80
N LEU A 93 19.60 6.43 14.82
CA LEU A 93 19.74 5.97 16.20
C LEU A 93 18.43 5.43 16.78
N ASP A 94 17.32 6.14 16.57
CA ASP A 94 16.00 5.67 16.99
C ASP A 94 15.63 4.36 16.26
N LEU A 95 15.91 4.28 14.96
CA LEU A 95 15.67 3.08 14.17
C LEU A 95 16.45 1.87 14.75
N VAL A 96 17.72 2.05 15.09
CA VAL A 96 18.56 0.99 15.67
C VAL A 96 18.04 0.57 17.04
N PHE A 97 17.66 1.54 17.89
CA PHE A 97 17.12 1.25 19.22
C PHE A 97 15.82 0.44 19.15
N TRP A 98 14.86 0.86 18.32
CA TRP A 98 13.59 0.14 18.15
C TRP A 98 13.81 -1.25 17.53
N LYS A 99 14.70 -1.40 16.54
CA LYS A 99 15.10 -2.71 15.99
C LYS A 99 15.68 -3.62 17.06
N PHE A 100 16.52 -3.09 17.95
CA PHE A 100 17.08 -3.85 19.05
C PHE A 100 16.00 -4.35 20.02
N LEU A 101 15.06 -3.49 20.42
CA LEU A 101 13.94 -3.89 21.31
C LEU A 101 13.06 -4.97 20.69
N VAL A 102 12.76 -4.84 19.39
CA VAL A 102 12.05 -5.87 18.62
C VAL A 102 12.79 -7.19 18.64
N PHE A 103 14.11 -7.15 18.41
CA PHE A 103 14.94 -8.34 18.40
C PHE A 103 14.95 -9.05 19.76
N VAL A 104 15.03 -8.28 20.86
CA VAL A 104 14.92 -8.82 22.22
C VAL A 104 13.55 -9.48 22.45
N LEU A 105 12.45 -8.83 22.05
CA LEU A 105 11.10 -9.41 22.17
C LEU A 105 10.98 -10.71 21.36
N LEU A 106 11.52 -10.72 20.13
CA LEU A 106 11.49 -11.89 19.25
C LEU A 106 12.27 -13.06 19.85
N ILE A 107 13.45 -12.82 20.44
CA ILE A 107 14.20 -13.87 21.17
C ILE A 107 13.36 -14.43 22.32
N LEU A 108 12.72 -13.57 23.12
CA LEU A 108 11.88 -14.02 24.23
C LEU A 108 10.73 -14.91 23.75
N ILE A 109 10.04 -14.51 22.67
CA ILE A 109 8.97 -15.28 22.06
C ILE A 109 9.50 -16.62 21.54
N ILE A 110 10.64 -16.65 20.84
CA ILE A 110 11.22 -17.89 20.31
C ILE A 110 11.61 -18.86 21.44
N VAL A 111 12.27 -18.36 22.50
CA VAL A 111 12.69 -19.21 23.63
C VAL A 111 11.46 -19.78 24.35
N ALA A 112 10.43 -18.97 24.59
CA ALA A 112 9.18 -19.44 25.17
C ALA A 112 8.50 -20.48 24.26
N PHE A 113 8.48 -20.23 22.94
CA PHE A 113 7.89 -21.12 21.95
C PHE A 113 8.59 -22.48 21.90
N ILE A 114 9.92 -22.53 21.85
CA ILE A 114 10.72 -23.77 21.85
C ILE A 114 10.48 -24.58 23.14
N THR A 115 10.23 -23.90 24.26
CA THR A 115 9.91 -24.57 25.52
C THR A 115 8.54 -25.22 25.45
N GLU A 116 7.54 -24.52 24.91
CA GLU A 116 6.15 -25.00 24.87
C GLU A 116 5.89 -26.03 23.76
N ILE A 117 6.62 -25.98 22.65
CA ILE A 117 6.40 -26.90 21.52
C ILE A 117 6.69 -28.37 21.90
N LYS A 118 7.49 -28.61 22.94
CA LYS A 118 7.70 -29.96 23.50
C LYS A 118 6.40 -30.57 24.02
N ASN A 119 5.41 -29.75 24.37
CA ASN A 119 4.10 -30.14 24.83
C ASN A 119 3.05 -30.15 23.70
N PHE A 120 3.44 -30.27 22.42
CA PHE A 120 2.55 -30.15 21.25
C PHE A 120 1.26 -30.99 21.31
N LYS A 121 1.23 -32.10 22.06
CA LYS A 121 0.02 -32.92 22.29
C LYS A 121 -1.02 -32.23 23.20
N ASN A 122 -0.70 -31.11 23.85
CA ASN A 122 -1.63 -30.25 24.58
C ASN A 122 -2.30 -29.27 23.61
N HIS A 123 -3.61 -29.07 23.76
CA HIS A 123 -4.40 -28.12 22.97
C HIS A 123 -3.82 -26.69 22.99
N GLU A 124 -3.32 -26.22 24.12
CA GLU A 124 -2.78 -24.85 24.22
C GLU A 124 -1.45 -24.71 23.45
N ALA A 125 -0.55 -25.68 23.60
CA ALA A 125 0.71 -25.74 22.84
C ALA A 125 0.44 -25.85 21.33
N PHE A 126 -0.57 -26.64 20.94
CA PHE A 126 -1.03 -26.72 19.56
C PHE A 126 -1.60 -25.40 19.05
N ALA A 127 -2.37 -24.66 19.85
CA ALA A 127 -2.91 -23.36 19.48
C ALA A 127 -1.77 -22.32 19.27
N ILE A 128 -0.77 -22.31 20.14
CA ILE A 128 0.42 -21.47 20.01
C ILE A 128 1.17 -21.81 18.71
N PHE A 129 1.46 -23.08 18.49
CA PHE A 129 2.10 -23.55 17.26
C PHE A 129 1.31 -23.12 16.03
N SER A 130 0.01 -23.40 16.02
CA SER A 130 -0.84 -23.11 14.87
C SER A 130 -0.87 -21.62 14.56
N GLY A 131 -1.00 -20.73 15.55
CA GLY A 131 -1.07 -19.30 15.26
C GLY A 131 0.25 -18.73 14.73
N ILE A 132 1.39 -19.16 15.26
CA ILE A 132 2.71 -18.77 14.74
C ILE A 132 2.92 -19.35 13.33
N ASN A 133 2.58 -20.62 13.13
CA ASN A 133 2.75 -21.34 11.88
C ASN A 133 1.87 -20.77 10.76
N ILE A 134 0.60 -20.46 11.06
CA ILE A 134 -0.33 -19.80 10.17
C ILE A 134 0.25 -18.46 9.71
N TYR A 135 0.81 -17.66 10.62
CA TYR A 135 1.43 -16.39 10.24
C TYR A 135 2.60 -16.55 9.27
N ILE A 136 3.60 -17.34 9.65
CA ILE A 136 4.82 -17.52 8.86
C ILE A 136 4.50 -18.12 7.49
N PHE A 137 3.76 -19.23 7.44
CA PHE A 137 3.49 -19.90 6.17
C PHE A 137 2.49 -19.14 5.31
N THR A 138 1.55 -18.38 5.89
CA THR A 138 0.65 -17.55 5.07
C THR A 138 1.44 -16.48 4.35
N ILE A 139 2.37 -15.84 5.06
CA ILE A 139 3.28 -14.88 4.45
C ILE A 139 4.10 -15.55 3.34
N LEU A 140 4.73 -16.70 3.59
CA LEU A 140 5.56 -17.37 2.59
C LEU A 140 4.75 -17.81 1.35
N LEU A 141 3.60 -18.44 1.56
CA LEU A 141 2.71 -18.87 0.46
C LEU A 141 2.15 -17.68 -0.29
N ALA A 142 1.63 -16.67 0.41
CA ALA A 142 1.13 -15.47 -0.24
C ALA A 142 2.24 -14.78 -1.05
N SER A 143 3.44 -14.63 -0.48
CA SER A 143 4.60 -14.05 -1.17
C SER A 143 4.93 -14.81 -2.45
N PHE A 144 4.98 -16.15 -2.37
CA PHE A 144 5.25 -17.00 -3.51
C PHE A 144 4.15 -16.88 -4.57
N PHE A 145 2.91 -17.23 -4.23
CA PHE A 145 1.79 -17.27 -5.17
C PHE A 145 1.44 -15.90 -5.74
N VAL A 146 1.49 -14.85 -4.92
CA VAL A 146 1.21 -13.50 -5.41
C VAL A 146 2.31 -13.05 -6.35
N THR A 147 3.61 -13.24 -6.04
CA THR A 147 4.69 -12.85 -6.98
C THR A 147 4.48 -13.45 -8.38
N PHE A 148 3.90 -14.64 -8.49
CA PHE A 148 3.61 -15.28 -9.79
C PHE A 148 2.22 -14.98 -10.37
N MET A 149 1.19 -14.76 -9.55
CA MET A 149 -0.20 -14.65 -10.02
C MET A 149 -0.82 -13.25 -9.93
N PHE A 150 -0.34 -12.40 -9.00
CA PHE A 150 -0.90 -11.08 -8.77
C PHE A 150 0.23 -10.06 -8.70
N LYS A 151 0.18 -9.00 -9.50
CA LYS A 151 1.26 -8.00 -9.58
C LYS A 151 1.28 -7.12 -8.30
N GLY A 152 1.64 -7.67 -7.15
CA GLY A 152 1.84 -6.97 -5.86
C GLY A 152 0.93 -7.42 -4.71
N ILE A 153 1.50 -7.51 -3.50
CA ILE A 153 0.75 -7.68 -2.24
C ILE A 153 0.63 -6.31 -1.56
N THR A 154 -0.58 -5.94 -1.18
CA THR A 154 -0.80 -4.82 -0.24
C THR A 154 -1.00 -5.36 1.16
N VAL A 155 -0.48 -4.67 2.15
CA VAL A 155 -0.33 -5.27 3.47
C VAL A 155 -1.64 -5.45 4.26
N ARG A 156 -2.71 -4.77 3.84
CA ARG A 156 -4.08 -5.00 4.32
C ARG A 156 -4.56 -6.46 4.26
N TYR A 157 -3.90 -7.30 3.45
CA TYR A 157 -4.24 -8.71 3.31
C TYR A 157 -3.79 -9.60 4.48
N PHE A 158 -2.87 -9.13 5.34
CA PHE A 158 -2.34 -9.93 6.45
C PHE A 158 -2.96 -9.60 7.82
N VAL A 159 -3.86 -8.62 7.90
CA VAL A 159 -4.44 -8.13 9.17
C VAL A 159 -5.06 -9.26 9.99
N ALA A 160 -5.86 -10.12 9.36
CA ALA A 160 -6.48 -11.26 10.05
C ALA A 160 -5.44 -12.26 10.59
N VAL A 161 -4.38 -12.49 9.82
CA VAL A 161 -3.31 -13.44 10.16
C VAL A 161 -2.47 -12.91 11.34
N ILE A 162 -2.26 -11.59 11.39
CA ILE A 162 -1.57 -10.91 12.49
C ILE A 162 -2.38 -11.02 13.79
N ALA A 163 -3.70 -10.89 13.73
CA ALA A 163 -4.55 -11.07 14.91
C ALA A 163 -4.39 -12.49 15.50
N VAL A 164 -4.32 -13.51 14.63
CA VAL A 164 -4.09 -14.91 15.03
C VAL A 164 -2.69 -15.09 15.65
N LEU A 165 -1.66 -14.45 15.09
CA LEU A 165 -0.31 -14.43 15.67
C LEU A 165 -0.33 -13.85 17.09
N TRP A 166 -0.92 -12.67 17.28
CA TRP A 166 -0.96 -12.01 18.59
C TRP A 166 -1.77 -12.79 19.63
N LEU A 167 -2.84 -13.48 19.20
CA LEU A 167 -3.56 -14.41 20.06
C LEU A 167 -2.65 -15.56 20.51
N ALA A 168 -1.88 -16.16 19.59
CA ALA A 168 -0.91 -17.20 19.95
C ALA A 168 0.19 -16.69 20.89
N ILE A 169 0.68 -15.46 20.68
CA ILE A 169 1.64 -14.80 21.59
C ILE A 169 1.01 -14.61 22.97
N ALA A 170 -0.24 -14.16 23.05
CA ALA A 170 -0.93 -13.99 24.33
C ALA A 170 -1.07 -15.31 25.10
N ILE A 171 -1.47 -16.39 24.42
CA ILE A 171 -1.53 -17.74 25.00
C ILE A 171 -0.13 -18.19 25.44
N LEU A 172 0.92 -17.93 24.64
CA LEU A 172 2.29 -18.28 24.98
C LEU A 172 2.81 -17.53 26.22
N LEU A 173 2.55 -16.22 26.31
CA LEU A 173 2.94 -15.40 27.46
C LEU A 173 2.26 -15.89 28.75
N SER A 174 1.02 -16.41 28.67
CA SER A 174 0.35 -17.01 29.83
C SER A 174 1.07 -18.23 30.41
N LYS A 175 1.98 -18.86 29.65
CA LYS A 175 2.79 -20.01 30.09
C LYS A 175 4.11 -19.62 30.73
N ILE A 176 4.51 -18.35 30.67
CA ILE A 176 5.75 -17.87 31.29
C ILE A 176 5.57 -17.82 32.81
N LYS A 177 6.23 -18.75 33.52
CA LYS A 177 6.17 -18.82 34.99
C LYS A 177 6.96 -17.71 35.69
N ASN A 178 8.02 -17.20 35.06
CA ASN A 178 8.85 -16.16 35.65
C ASN A 178 8.21 -14.79 35.44
N TYR A 179 7.64 -14.22 36.51
CA TYR A 179 6.95 -12.92 36.47
C TYR A 179 7.83 -11.78 35.93
N LYS A 180 9.15 -11.82 36.14
CA LYS A 180 10.07 -10.79 35.64
C LYS A 180 10.17 -10.83 34.12
N ILE A 181 10.28 -12.03 33.55
CA ILE A 181 10.33 -12.22 32.09
C ILE A 181 9.01 -11.80 31.46
N LEU A 182 7.89 -12.19 32.07
CA LEU A 182 6.55 -11.78 31.62
C LEU A 182 6.41 -10.26 31.66
N LEU A 183 6.81 -9.61 32.76
CA LEU A 183 6.75 -8.16 32.90
C LEU A 183 7.59 -7.45 31.84
N VAL A 184 8.83 -7.92 31.59
CA VAL A 184 9.70 -7.38 30.53
C VAL A 184 9.03 -7.53 29.17
N ALA A 185 8.47 -8.69 28.84
CA ALA A 185 7.78 -8.90 27.57
C ALA A 185 6.56 -7.96 27.41
N LEU A 186 5.77 -7.76 28.46
CA LEU A 186 4.62 -6.85 28.44
C LEU A 186 5.05 -5.39 28.25
N ILE A 187 6.10 -4.94 28.95
CA ILE A 187 6.65 -3.58 28.79
C ILE A 187 7.15 -3.38 27.35
N LEU A 188 7.85 -4.37 26.78
CA LEU A 188 8.32 -4.30 25.39
C LEU A 188 7.16 -4.21 24.40
N ILE A 189 6.12 -5.06 24.56
CA ILE A 189 4.92 -5.03 23.71
C ILE A 189 4.22 -3.67 23.82
N LEU A 190 4.07 -3.14 25.04
CA LEU A 190 3.43 -1.84 25.26
C LEU A 190 4.24 -0.70 24.63
N ALA A 191 5.56 -0.66 24.85
CA ALA A 191 6.43 0.36 24.29
C ALA A 191 6.41 0.35 22.75
N LEU A 192 6.52 -0.84 22.15
CA LEU A 192 6.42 -1.02 20.70
C LEU A 192 5.03 -0.64 20.18
N GLY A 193 3.96 -1.07 20.86
CA GLY A 193 2.59 -0.75 20.48
C GLY A 193 2.30 0.76 20.50
N VAL A 194 2.70 1.46 21.56
CA VAL A 194 2.52 2.91 21.69
C VAL A 194 3.32 3.66 20.62
N HIS A 195 4.58 3.27 20.40
CA HIS A 195 5.40 3.88 19.36
C HIS A 195 4.80 3.64 17.96
N GLY A 196 4.42 2.41 17.65
CA GLY A 196 3.80 2.03 16.38
C GLY A 196 2.51 2.80 16.09
N ILE A 197 1.63 2.94 17.10
CA ILE A 197 0.42 3.77 16.98
C ILE A 197 0.77 5.23 16.70
N ASN A 198 1.72 5.81 17.44
CA ASN A 198 2.11 7.21 17.25
C ASN A 198 2.66 7.46 15.83
N THR A 199 3.52 6.58 15.33
CA THR A 199 4.06 6.67 13.96
C THR A 199 2.94 6.53 12.93
N THR A 200 2.06 5.55 13.10
CA THR A 200 0.91 5.35 12.20
C THR A 200 -0.02 6.57 12.18
N VAL A 201 -0.31 7.16 13.34
CA VAL A 201 -1.14 8.37 13.45
C VAL A 201 -0.48 9.56 12.77
N LYS A 202 0.84 9.74 12.94
CA LYS A 202 1.59 10.80 12.24
C LYS A 202 1.54 10.64 10.73
N ASP A 203 1.73 9.42 10.23
CA ASP A 203 1.68 9.13 8.80
C ASP A 203 0.28 9.37 8.22
N ILE A 204 -0.76 8.90 8.93
CA ILE A 204 -2.16 9.16 8.56
C ILE A 204 -2.43 10.66 8.55
N ASN A 205 -2.01 11.40 9.57
CA ASN A 205 -2.22 12.85 9.64
C ASN A 205 -1.48 13.59 8.51
N TYR A 206 -0.24 13.21 8.21
CA TYR A 206 0.52 13.76 7.09
C TYR A 206 -0.20 13.52 5.76
N HIS A 207 -0.65 12.29 5.51
CA HIS A 207 -1.39 11.97 4.29
C HIS A 207 -2.77 12.64 4.22
N ASN A 208 -3.44 12.81 5.37
CA ASN A 208 -4.70 13.55 5.44
C ASN A 208 -4.49 15.04 5.15
N GLN A 209 -3.43 15.66 5.67
CA GLN A 209 -3.09 17.05 5.36
C GLN A 209 -2.82 17.25 3.87
N LEU A 210 -2.00 16.39 3.26
CA LEU A 210 -1.78 16.40 1.81
C LEU A 210 -3.08 16.21 1.02
N GLY A 211 -3.97 15.32 1.51
CA GLY A 211 -5.28 15.10 0.91
C GLY A 211 -6.21 16.31 1.01
N ILE A 212 -6.15 17.07 2.11
CA ILE A 212 -6.90 18.32 2.29
C ILE A 212 -6.36 19.40 1.36
N GLU A 213 -5.04 19.65 1.35
CA GLU A 213 -4.40 20.63 0.46
C GLU A 213 -4.74 20.35 -1.01
N GLN A 214 -4.70 19.08 -1.40
CA GLN A 214 -5.06 18.69 -2.75
C GLN A 214 -6.55 18.86 -3.04
N LYS A 215 -7.43 18.56 -2.08
CA LYS A 215 -8.87 18.78 -2.22
C LYS A 215 -9.18 20.26 -2.43
N ASP A 216 -8.53 21.14 -1.66
CA ASP A 216 -8.73 22.59 -1.78
C ASP A 216 -8.28 23.08 -3.16
N VAL A 217 -7.14 22.60 -3.66
CA VAL A 217 -6.70 22.87 -5.04
C VAL A 217 -7.70 22.35 -6.08
N ILE A 218 -8.24 21.13 -5.91
CA ILE A 218 -9.25 20.58 -6.82
C ILE A 218 -10.51 21.44 -6.84
N VAL A 219 -10.98 21.91 -5.68
CA VAL A 219 -12.12 22.82 -5.59
C VAL A 219 -11.82 24.15 -6.26
N ASP A 220 -10.62 24.69 -6.09
CA ASP A 220 -10.21 25.97 -6.67
C ASP A 220 -10.08 25.92 -8.20
N ILE A 221 -9.66 24.79 -8.76
CA ILE A 221 -9.55 24.61 -10.21
C ILE A 221 -10.85 24.14 -10.86
N ASN A 222 -11.83 23.62 -10.10
CA ASN A 222 -13.10 23.14 -10.65
C ASN A 222 -14.05 24.30 -11.04
N LYS A 223 -13.67 25.08 -12.05
CA LYS A 223 -14.38 26.27 -12.53
C LYS A 223 -14.46 26.27 -14.06
N PRO A 224 -15.49 26.90 -14.64
CA PRO A 224 -15.74 26.87 -16.10
C PRO A 224 -14.70 27.61 -16.93
N ASP A 225 -13.89 28.47 -16.32
CA ASP A 225 -12.78 29.21 -16.96
C ASP A 225 -11.44 28.45 -16.91
N ASN A 226 -11.47 27.18 -16.47
CA ASN A 226 -10.28 26.36 -16.31
C ASN A 226 -10.33 25.13 -17.21
N ILE A 227 -9.14 24.76 -17.71
CA ILE A 227 -8.89 23.52 -18.45
C ILE A 227 -8.06 22.59 -17.59
N VAL A 228 -8.46 21.31 -17.50
CA VAL A 228 -7.67 20.27 -16.83
C VAL A 228 -7.22 19.23 -17.82
N ILE A 229 -5.90 19.05 -17.89
CA ILE A 229 -5.23 18.10 -18.77
C ILE A 229 -4.73 16.91 -17.96
N TYR A 230 -5.12 15.70 -18.35
CA TYR A 230 -4.61 14.46 -17.75
C TYR A 230 -3.44 13.90 -18.56
N ASN A 231 -2.39 13.50 -17.84
CA ASN A 231 -1.28 12.75 -18.42
C ASN A 231 -1.10 11.43 -17.67
N GLY A 232 -1.87 10.42 -18.09
CA GLY A 232 -1.78 9.05 -17.59
C GLY A 232 -2.54 8.76 -16.28
N THR A 233 -3.29 9.72 -15.72
CA THR A 233 -4.04 9.56 -14.46
C THR A 233 -5.46 10.13 -14.50
N TYR A 234 -6.25 9.73 -15.50
CA TYR A 234 -7.64 10.15 -15.64
C TYR A 234 -8.53 9.81 -14.43
N ASN A 235 -8.44 8.57 -13.94
CA ASN A 235 -9.40 8.05 -12.95
C ASN A 235 -9.37 8.68 -11.56
N THR A 236 -8.35 9.47 -11.21
CA THR A 236 -8.16 9.91 -9.82
C THR A 236 -9.00 11.14 -9.46
N TYR A 237 -9.19 12.09 -10.40
CA TYR A 237 -9.88 13.37 -10.10
C TYR A 237 -11.01 13.73 -11.06
N HIS A 238 -11.18 13.00 -12.17
CA HIS A 238 -12.21 13.30 -13.17
C HIS A 238 -13.60 13.54 -12.57
N PHE A 239 -14.06 12.65 -11.68
CA PHE A 239 -15.38 12.77 -11.04
C PHE A 239 -15.54 14.00 -10.13
N LEU A 240 -14.44 14.69 -9.79
CA LEU A 240 -14.43 15.89 -8.95
C LEU A 240 -14.29 17.19 -9.76
N LEU A 241 -14.01 17.11 -11.07
CA LEU A 241 -13.67 18.24 -11.95
C LEU A 241 -14.74 18.50 -13.03
N ASN A 242 -16.00 18.25 -12.68
CA ASN A 242 -17.14 18.29 -13.60
C ASN A 242 -17.56 19.68 -14.11
N ASN A 243 -16.94 20.76 -13.66
CA ASN A 243 -17.17 22.12 -14.15
C ASN A 243 -15.99 22.66 -14.96
N THR A 244 -15.05 21.80 -15.37
CA THR A 244 -13.89 22.18 -16.19
C THR A 244 -14.01 21.60 -17.59
N GLU A 245 -13.30 22.19 -18.56
CA GLU A 245 -13.05 21.53 -19.82
C GLU A 245 -11.87 20.56 -19.65
N GLU A 246 -12.06 19.31 -20.05
CA GLU A 246 -11.15 18.22 -19.71
C GLU A 246 -10.48 17.65 -20.95
N TYR A 247 -9.15 17.56 -20.92
CA TYR A 247 -8.32 17.00 -21.99
C TYR A 247 -7.46 15.85 -21.47
N SER A 248 -7.02 14.96 -22.36
CA SER A 248 -6.00 13.96 -22.07
C SER A 248 -4.94 13.92 -23.16
N LEU A 249 -3.67 13.92 -22.73
CA LEU A 249 -2.53 13.80 -23.64
C LEU A 249 -2.37 12.40 -24.26
N ARG A 250 -3.17 11.42 -23.79
CA ARG A 250 -3.15 10.04 -24.27
C ARG A 250 -4.55 9.44 -24.19
N ASP A 251 -4.84 8.56 -25.14
CA ASP A 251 -6.08 7.78 -25.10
C ASP A 251 -6.09 6.82 -23.90
N TYR A 252 -7.25 6.70 -23.23
CA TYR A 252 -7.45 5.84 -22.08
C TYR A 252 -8.19 4.59 -22.53
N THR A 253 -7.49 3.47 -22.54
CA THR A 253 -7.99 2.18 -23.03
C THR A 253 -8.86 1.41 -22.03
N GLY A 254 -9.57 2.11 -21.13
CA GLY A 254 -10.44 1.49 -20.13
C GLY A 254 -11.86 1.17 -20.63
N ASP A 255 -12.55 0.28 -19.91
CA ASP A 255 -13.87 -0.28 -20.32
C ASP A 255 -15.03 0.74 -20.39
N ASN A 256 -14.85 1.95 -19.86
CA ASN A 256 -15.82 3.05 -19.96
C ASN A 256 -15.15 4.21 -20.69
N GLY A 257 -15.69 4.57 -21.86
CA GLY A 257 -15.20 5.70 -22.64
C GLY A 257 -15.18 6.97 -21.78
N PRO A 258 -14.03 7.65 -21.67
CA PRO A 258 -13.92 8.87 -20.89
C PRO A 258 -14.69 10.03 -21.54
N SER A 259 -15.08 11.05 -20.77
CA SER A 259 -15.76 12.26 -21.25
C SER A 259 -14.81 13.43 -21.57
N TYR A 260 -13.50 13.19 -21.70
CA TYR A 260 -12.52 14.21 -22.09
C TYR A 260 -12.28 14.25 -23.60
N ILE A 261 -11.59 15.30 -24.06
CA ILE A 261 -11.05 15.43 -25.42
C ILE A 261 -9.60 14.90 -25.45
N VAL A 262 -9.25 14.08 -26.44
CA VAL A 262 -7.85 13.65 -26.65
C VAL A 262 -7.16 14.69 -27.53
N GLU A 263 -6.11 15.32 -27.00
CA GLU A 263 -5.17 16.16 -27.74
C GLU A 263 -3.78 15.93 -27.15
N GLU A 264 -2.84 15.49 -27.97
CA GLU A 264 -1.48 15.12 -27.53
C GLU A 264 -0.56 16.35 -27.47
N ASP A 265 -0.88 17.40 -28.23
CA ASP A 265 -0.10 18.64 -28.29
C ASP A 265 -0.55 19.65 -27.24
N LEU A 266 0.28 19.81 -26.22
CA LEU A 266 0.05 20.75 -25.13
C LEU A 266 0.01 22.22 -25.62
N ASP A 267 0.82 22.56 -26.62
CA ASP A 267 0.86 23.93 -27.16
C ASP A 267 -0.44 24.24 -27.90
N ALA A 268 -1.00 23.28 -28.64
CA ALA A 268 -2.29 23.42 -29.33
C ALA A 268 -3.43 23.68 -28.34
N ILE A 269 -3.53 22.91 -27.25
CA ILE A 269 -4.56 23.13 -26.21
C ILE A 269 -4.45 24.53 -25.60
N MET A 270 -3.23 25.01 -25.35
CA MET A 270 -3.02 26.35 -24.78
C MET A 270 -3.28 27.48 -25.79
N ASP A 271 -3.04 27.25 -27.08
CA ASP A 271 -3.27 28.23 -28.15
C ASP A 271 -4.75 28.36 -28.53
N ASP A 272 -5.50 27.25 -28.47
CA ASP A 272 -6.94 27.25 -28.72
C ASP A 272 -7.72 27.96 -27.60
N HIS A 273 -7.10 28.09 -26.41
CA HIS A 273 -7.72 28.63 -25.21
C HIS A 273 -6.83 29.67 -24.49
N PRO A 274 -6.48 30.79 -25.15
CA PRO A 274 -5.54 31.77 -24.61
C PRO A 274 -6.05 32.48 -23.34
N ASP A 275 -7.37 32.48 -23.15
CA ASP A 275 -8.05 33.20 -22.07
C ASP A 275 -8.27 32.33 -20.83
N MET A 276 -8.02 31.02 -20.93
CA MET A 276 -8.33 30.05 -19.87
C MET A 276 -7.10 29.72 -19.02
N ASN A 277 -7.33 29.38 -17.76
CA ASN A 277 -6.25 28.84 -16.94
C ASN A 277 -6.10 27.34 -17.21
N VAL A 278 -4.91 26.93 -17.63
CA VAL A 278 -4.64 25.53 -17.98
C VAL A 278 -3.88 24.83 -16.84
N TYR A 279 -4.39 23.68 -16.42
CA TYR A 279 -3.81 22.86 -15.35
C TYR A 279 -3.45 21.47 -15.86
N LEU A 280 -2.32 20.94 -15.38
CA LEU A 280 -1.83 19.61 -15.73
C LEU A 280 -1.85 18.70 -14.50
N VAL A 281 -2.56 17.59 -14.62
CA VAL A 281 -2.53 16.46 -13.67
C VAL A 281 -1.63 15.37 -14.25
N SER A 282 -0.44 15.22 -13.69
CA SER A 282 0.56 14.28 -14.22
C SER A 282 1.31 13.52 -13.12
N VAL A 283 1.78 12.33 -13.47
CA VAL A 283 2.76 11.58 -12.68
C VAL A 283 4.16 11.92 -13.17
N LEU A 284 4.83 12.82 -12.45
CA LEU A 284 6.20 13.22 -12.79
C LEU A 284 7.22 12.47 -11.94
N TYR A 285 8.33 12.09 -12.56
CA TYR A 285 9.50 11.52 -11.89
C TYR A 285 10.54 12.61 -11.67
N ASN A 286 11.05 12.74 -10.44
CA ASN A 286 12.15 13.66 -10.08
C ASN A 286 11.88 15.17 -10.19
N VAL A 287 10.67 15.64 -9.86
CA VAL A 287 10.42 17.08 -9.66
C VAL A 287 10.90 17.47 -8.27
N LYS A 288 11.97 18.29 -8.20
CA LYS A 288 12.47 18.86 -6.94
C LYS A 288 12.08 20.32 -6.76
N ASP A 289 11.89 21.04 -7.85
CA ASP A 289 11.62 22.47 -7.86
C ASP A 289 10.12 22.76 -8.01
N ASN A 290 9.70 23.92 -7.51
CA ASN A 290 8.30 24.36 -7.61
C ASN A 290 7.92 24.75 -9.05
N ASP A 291 8.90 25.12 -9.87
CA ASP A 291 8.72 25.43 -11.28
C ASP A 291 9.42 24.37 -12.14
N VAL A 292 8.67 23.78 -13.06
CA VAL A 292 9.13 22.71 -13.94
C VAL A 292 9.04 23.19 -15.39
N LYS A 293 10.16 23.12 -16.12
CA LYS A 293 10.14 23.29 -17.57
C LYS A 293 9.52 22.03 -18.19
N ILE A 294 8.37 22.19 -18.86
CA ILE A 294 7.68 21.08 -19.54
C ILE A 294 8.23 20.90 -20.95
N ASN A 295 8.31 22.01 -21.70
CA ASN A 295 8.98 22.10 -22.99
C ASN A 295 9.62 23.51 -23.12
N ASP A 296 10.09 23.90 -24.32
CA ASP A 296 10.75 25.19 -24.50
C ASP A 296 9.85 26.40 -24.24
N ASN A 297 8.56 26.26 -24.50
CA ASN A 297 7.56 27.32 -24.46
C ASN A 297 6.67 27.29 -23.21
N ILE A 298 6.60 26.16 -22.51
CA ILE A 298 5.68 25.94 -21.39
C ILE A 298 6.45 25.65 -20.10
N THR A 299 6.10 26.42 -19.08
CA THR A 299 6.53 26.22 -17.70
C THR A 299 5.34 25.80 -16.85
N ALA A 300 5.59 25.07 -15.77
CA ALA A 300 4.55 24.60 -14.87
C ALA A 300 4.89 24.96 -13.43
N THR A 301 3.96 25.62 -12.73
CA THR A 301 4.08 25.90 -11.30
C THR A 301 3.27 24.87 -10.53
N LYS A 302 3.93 24.17 -9.61
CA LYS A 302 3.33 23.13 -8.76
C LYS A 302 2.34 23.75 -7.77
N LEU A 303 1.10 23.25 -7.78
CA LEU A 303 0.05 23.64 -6.82
C LEU A 303 -0.11 22.63 -5.68
N SER A 304 -0.10 21.34 -6.00
CA SER A 304 -0.20 20.27 -4.99
C SER A 304 0.49 18.98 -5.43
N GLN A 305 0.78 18.11 -4.46
CA GLN A 305 1.36 16.80 -4.71
C GLN A 305 0.79 15.77 -3.73
N GLN A 306 0.33 14.64 -4.27
CA GLN A 306 -0.01 13.46 -3.49
C GLN A 306 0.74 12.25 -4.05
N GLY A 307 1.71 11.75 -3.28
CA GLY A 307 2.62 10.70 -3.73
C GLY A 307 3.43 11.15 -4.94
N ARG A 308 3.17 10.55 -6.11
CA ARG A 308 3.83 10.90 -7.39
C ARG A 308 2.94 11.71 -8.34
N THR A 309 1.71 11.99 -7.94
CA THR A 309 0.78 12.76 -8.77
C THR A 309 0.87 14.23 -8.37
N TYR A 310 1.04 15.09 -9.37
CA TYR A 310 1.17 16.53 -9.24
C TYR A 310 -0.01 17.20 -9.93
N ILE A 311 -0.50 18.28 -9.32
CA ILE A 311 -1.37 19.25 -9.97
C ILE A 311 -0.53 20.51 -10.17
N MET A 312 -0.42 20.95 -11.41
CA MET A 312 0.40 22.11 -11.78
C MET A 312 -0.41 23.09 -12.62
N LYS A 313 -0.15 24.38 -12.46
CA LYS A 313 -0.64 25.42 -13.37
C LYS A 313 0.37 25.61 -14.50
N LEU A 314 -0.08 25.55 -15.74
CA LEU A 314 0.76 25.78 -16.91
C LEU A 314 0.80 27.27 -17.26
N ASN A 315 1.98 27.75 -17.63
CA ASN A 315 2.21 29.11 -18.10
C ASN A 315 3.02 29.05 -19.40
N LYS A 316 2.49 29.67 -20.46
CA LYS A 316 3.19 29.82 -21.73
C LYS A 316 4.11 31.04 -21.65
N LYS A 317 5.35 30.90 -22.07
CA LYS A 317 6.26 32.04 -22.22
C LYS A 317 5.74 32.92 -23.35
N ALA A 318 5.72 34.23 -23.11
CA ALA A 318 5.52 35.17 -24.19
C ALA A 318 6.57 34.89 -25.29
N PRO A 319 6.18 34.91 -26.58
CA PRO A 319 7.16 34.81 -27.65
C PRO A 319 8.21 35.90 -27.42
N ALA A 320 9.49 35.52 -27.48
CA ALA A 320 10.55 36.51 -27.41
C ALA A 320 10.35 37.47 -28.59
N ASP A 321 10.13 38.75 -28.29
CA ASP A 321 10.02 39.78 -29.33
C ASP A 321 11.36 39.84 -30.08
N GLU A 322 11.46 39.13 -31.22
CA GLU A 322 12.60 39.13 -32.13
C GLU A 322 12.82 40.51 -32.82
N ASN A 323 12.07 41.55 -32.44
CA ASN A 323 12.12 42.87 -33.05
C ASN A 323 12.60 44.02 -32.12
N SER A 324 13.26 43.72 -31.00
CA SER A 324 14.05 44.77 -30.32
C SER A 324 15.37 44.99 -31.05
N THR A 325 15.29 45.74 -32.15
CA THR A 325 16.42 46.17 -32.97
C THR A 325 17.40 46.96 -32.12
N GLU A 326 18.64 46.47 -32.01
CA GLU A 326 19.81 47.24 -31.56
C GLU A 326 19.95 48.46 -32.47
N ASN A 327 19.49 49.61 -31.99
CA ASN A 327 19.74 50.91 -32.60
C ASN A 327 21.05 51.45 -32.03
N THR A 328 22.18 50.94 -32.52
CA THR A 328 23.51 51.52 -32.25
C THR A 328 23.64 52.82 -33.04
N GLY A 329 23.29 53.92 -32.39
CA GLY A 329 23.66 55.26 -32.85
C GLY A 329 25.18 55.43 -32.78
N GLU A 330 25.83 55.45 -33.93
CA GLU A 330 27.14 56.07 -34.09
C GLU A 330 26.98 57.59 -33.94
N ASN A 331 27.41 58.12 -32.79
CA ASN A 331 27.65 59.54 -32.62
C ASN A 331 29.01 59.88 -33.24
N GLU A 332 28.97 60.68 -34.30
CA GLU A 332 30.09 61.43 -34.84
C GLU A 332 30.71 62.35 -33.78
N THR A 333 32.04 62.46 -33.78
CA THR A 333 32.77 63.59 -33.18
C THR A 333 33.93 63.97 -34.09
N ILE A 334 33.85 65.16 -34.68
CA ILE A 334 34.96 66.10 -34.87
C ILE A 334 34.52 67.42 -34.23
#